data_AF-A0AAJ1FHR6-F1
#
_entry.id   AF-A0AAJ1FHR6-F1
#
_cell.length_a   1.000
_cell.length_b   1.000
_cell.length_c   1.000
_cell.angle_alpha   90.00
_cell.angle_beta   90.00
_cell.angle_gamma   90.00
#
_symmetry.space_group_name_H-M   'P 1'
#
loop_
_entity.id
_entity.type
_entity.pdbx_description
1 polymer ?
#
loop_
_entity_poly.entity_id
_entity_poly.type
_entity_poly.pdbx_seq_one_letter_code
_entity_poly.pdbx_strand_id
1 'polypeptide(L)'
;MAKQIIGRHNVCAAKEYTTSQGEVKTQWVPIGTSVTFDDSSYLININALPMGNWWDGVLQGFKQEPRDQQGTARSQSPAAGGYQQPQYGQAPQGYRPPAPAPVAAPFPPYEESPF
;
A
#
# COMPACT_ATOMS: atom_id res chain seq x y z
N MET A 1 -21.26 14.31 29.21
CA MET A 1 -20.48 13.06 29.36
C MET A 1 -19.57 12.92 28.16
N ALA A 2 -18.39 12.29 28.32
CA ALA A 2 -17.56 11.93 27.18
C ALA A 2 -18.17 10.72 26.45
N LYS A 3 -18.17 10.72 25.12
CA LYS A 3 -18.69 9.59 24.33
C LYS A 3 -17.76 8.39 24.47
N GLN A 4 -18.31 7.20 24.75
CA GLN A 4 -17.53 5.97 24.80
C GLN A 4 -17.47 5.31 23.41
N ILE A 5 -16.29 4.85 23.02
CA ILE A 5 -16.11 4.05 21.80
C ILE A 5 -16.59 2.63 22.08
N ILE A 6 -17.57 2.15 21.30
CA ILE A 6 -18.11 0.78 21.40
C ILE A 6 -17.69 -0.13 20.23
N GLY A 7 -17.15 0.45 19.15
CA GLY A 7 -16.75 -0.32 17.98
C GLY A 7 -15.73 0.40 17.12
N ARG A 8 -14.90 -0.38 16.42
CA ARG A 8 -13.97 0.09 15.39
C ARG A 8 -14.14 -0.78 14.15
N HIS A 9 -14.07 -0.16 12.98
CA HIS A 9 -14.16 -0.86 11.70
C HIS A 9 -13.10 -0.34 10.73
N ASN A 10 -12.53 -1.24 9.93
CA ASN A 10 -11.82 -0.88 8.71
C ASN A 10 -12.86 -0.56 7.63
N VAL A 11 -12.69 0.55 6.94
CA VAL A 11 -13.58 0.96 5.86
C VAL A 11 -12.89 0.66 4.54
N CYS A 12 -13.58 -0.06 3.65
CA CYS A 12 -13.04 -0.50 2.37
C CYS A 12 -14.01 -0.19 1.22
N ALA A 13 -13.46 0.05 0.04
CA ALA A 13 -14.21 0.07 -1.21
C ALA A 13 -14.14 -1.30 -1.90
N ALA A 14 -15.21 -1.70 -2.58
CA ALA A 14 -15.24 -2.92 -3.39
C ALA A 14 -14.65 -2.65 -4.77
N LYS A 15 -13.73 -3.50 -5.23
CA LYS A 15 -13.21 -3.51 -6.58
C LYS A 15 -13.34 -4.90 -7.17
N GLU A 16 -14.10 -5.05 -8.25
CA GLU A 16 -14.18 -6.33 -8.94
C GLU A 16 -12.91 -6.60 -9.75
N TYR A 17 -12.52 -7.86 -9.80
CA TYR A 17 -11.46 -8.34 -10.68
C TYR A 17 -11.74 -9.77 -11.12
N THR A 18 -11.26 -10.11 -12.32
CA THR A 18 -11.38 -11.46 -12.88
C THR A 18 -10.08 -12.20 -12.63
N THR A 19 -10.18 -13.40 -12.07
CA THR A 19 -9.04 -14.29 -11.86
C THR A 19 -8.55 -14.89 -13.20
N SER A 20 -7.36 -15.47 -13.23
CA SER A 20 -6.84 -16.17 -14.41
C SER A 20 -7.70 -17.36 -14.86
N GLN A 21 -8.57 -17.86 -13.98
CA GLN A 21 -9.51 -18.95 -14.24
C GLN A 21 -10.89 -18.46 -14.74
N GLY A 22 -11.07 -17.14 -14.93
CA GLY A 22 -12.32 -16.54 -15.39
C GLY A 22 -13.34 -16.27 -14.29
N GLU A 23 -13.05 -16.58 -13.02
CA GLU A 23 -13.94 -16.30 -11.88
C GLU A 23 -13.88 -14.80 -11.52
N VAL A 24 -15.04 -14.16 -11.35
CA VAL A 24 -15.16 -12.78 -10.86
C VAL A 24 -15.12 -12.78 -9.32
N LYS A 25 -14.23 -11.96 -8.74
CA LYS A 25 -14.07 -11.82 -7.29
C LYS A 25 -14.04 -10.35 -6.88
N THR A 26 -14.40 -10.10 -5.62
CA THR A 26 -14.29 -8.79 -5.00
C THR A 26 -12.96 -8.66 -4.26
N GLN A 27 -12.16 -7.67 -4.66
CA GLN A 27 -11.04 -7.18 -3.89
C GLN A 27 -11.52 -6.02 -2.99
N TRP A 28 -11.26 -6.11 -1.70
CA TRP A 28 -11.53 -5.04 -0.75
C TRP A 28 -10.33 -4.11 -0.64
N VAL A 29 -10.49 -2.87 -1.07
CA VAL A 29 -9.45 -1.84 -1.04
C VAL A 29 -9.63 -1.00 0.24
N PRO A 30 -8.68 -1.00 1.19
CA PRO A 30 -8.80 -0.22 2.41
C PRO A 30 -8.70 1.28 2.11
N ILE A 31 -9.68 2.05 2.58
CA ILE A 31 -9.74 3.50 2.36
C ILE A 31 -9.64 4.31 3.65
N GLY A 32 -9.89 3.68 4.81
CA GLY A 32 -10.02 4.40 6.06
C GLY A 32 -10.44 3.53 7.23
N THR A 33 -10.88 4.19 8.29
CA THR A 33 -11.37 3.56 9.52
C THR A 33 -12.62 4.27 10.01
N SER A 34 -13.45 3.59 10.78
CA SER A 34 -14.57 4.20 11.47
C SER A 34 -14.65 3.77 12.92
N VAL A 35 -15.24 4.66 13.73
CA VAL A 35 -15.47 4.49 15.16
C VAL A 35 -16.96 4.66 15.40
N THR A 36 -17.55 3.73 16.15
CA THR A 36 -18.94 3.81 16.61
C THR A 36 -18.95 4.18 18.08
N PHE A 37 -19.78 5.15 18.44
CA PHE A 37 -19.98 5.59 19.81
C PHE A 37 -21.25 4.98 20.42
N ASP A 38 -21.32 4.99 21.74
CA ASP A 38 -22.46 4.55 22.55
C ASP A 38 -23.79 5.25 22.20
N ASP A 39 -23.74 6.51 21.77
CA ASP A 39 -24.88 7.29 21.31
C ASP A 39 -25.31 6.97 19.86
N SER A 40 -24.80 5.89 19.28
CA SER A 40 -25.03 5.48 17.88
C SER A 40 -24.50 6.47 16.83
N SER A 41 -23.69 7.46 17.23
CA SER A 41 -22.95 8.27 16.25
C SER A 41 -21.75 7.51 15.70
N TYR A 42 -21.32 7.91 14.50
CA TYR A 42 -20.17 7.34 13.82
C TYR A 42 -19.21 8.45 13.41
N LEU A 43 -17.92 8.20 13.57
CA LEU A 43 -16.86 9.00 12.97
C LEU A 43 -16.16 8.13 11.95
N ILE A 44 -16.03 8.62 10.72
CA ILE A 44 -15.30 7.96 9.64
C ILE A 44 -14.09 8.82 9.30
N ASN A 45 -12.91 8.22 9.33
CA ASN A 45 -11.68 8.81 8.81
C ASN A 45 -11.35 8.15 7.47
N ILE A 46 -11.36 8.94 6.40
CA ILE A 46 -11.03 8.52 5.03
C ILE A 46 -9.63 9.04 4.70
N ASN A 47 -8.69 8.12 4.50
CA ASN A 47 -7.31 8.46 4.14
C ASN A 47 -7.14 8.65 2.63
N ALA A 48 -7.95 7.96 1.83
CA ALA A 48 -7.93 8.02 0.38
C ALA A 48 -9.35 7.79 -0.17
N LEU A 49 -9.75 8.57 -1.18
CA LEU A 49 -10.99 8.35 -1.90
C LEU A 49 -10.72 7.54 -3.17
N PRO A 50 -11.50 6.47 -3.44
CA PRO A 50 -11.45 5.81 -4.73
C PRO A 50 -11.95 6.78 -5.81
N MET A 51 -11.20 6.91 -6.91
CA MET A 51 -11.56 7.83 -8.00
C MET A 51 -11.72 7.12 -9.35
N GLY A 52 -11.63 5.78 -9.37
CA GLY A 52 -11.77 5.01 -10.60
C GLY A 52 -13.24 4.71 -10.92
N ASN A 53 -13.55 4.56 -12.22
CA ASN A 53 -14.88 4.16 -12.72
C ASN A 53 -15.39 2.80 -12.20
N TRP A 54 -14.56 2.07 -11.46
CA TRP A 54 -14.90 0.81 -10.81
C TRP A 54 -15.57 1.00 -9.44
N TRP A 55 -15.55 2.20 -8.86
CA TRP A 55 -16.19 2.46 -7.57
C TRP A 55 -17.58 3.07 -7.76
N ASP A 56 -18.56 2.51 -7.06
CA ASP A 56 -19.97 2.86 -7.09
C ASP A 56 -20.39 3.88 -6.02
N GLY A 57 -19.43 4.38 -5.23
CA GLY A 57 -19.68 5.29 -4.10
C GLY A 57 -19.99 4.58 -2.78
N VAL A 58 -20.02 3.24 -2.76
CA VAL A 58 -20.36 2.46 -1.56
C VAL A 58 -19.11 2.06 -0.80
N LEU A 59 -19.19 2.09 0.53
CA LEU A 59 -18.12 1.72 1.44
C LEU A 59 -18.60 0.66 2.42
N GLN A 60 -17.78 -0.37 2.61
CA GLN A 60 -18.05 -1.48 3.51
C GLN A 60 -17.20 -1.36 4.77
N GLY A 61 -17.86 -1.42 5.93
CA GLY A 61 -17.21 -1.50 7.24
C GLY A 61 -16.95 -2.95 7.66
N PHE A 62 -15.71 -3.30 7.95
CA PHE A 62 -15.30 -4.58 8.52
C PHE A 62 -14.87 -4.39 9.96
N LYS A 63 -15.45 -5.15 10.90
CA LYS A 63 -15.09 -5.04 12.32
C LYS A 63 -13.58 -5.21 12.50
N GLN A 64 -12.96 -4.25 13.16
CA GLN A 64 -11.56 -4.35 13.53
C GLN A 64 -11.48 -5.20 14.79
N GLU A 65 -10.83 -6.36 14.70
CA GLU A 65 -10.52 -7.14 15.90
C GLU A 65 -9.58 -6.34 16.80
N PRO A 66 -9.69 -6.46 18.13
CA PRO A 66 -8.73 -5.89 19.05
C PRO A 66 -7.36 -6.48 18.73
N ARG A 67 -6.53 -5.72 18.02
CA ARG A 67 -5.11 -6.04 17.92
C ARG A 67 -4.55 -5.73 19.30
N ASP A 68 -4.57 -6.72 20.19
CA ASP A 68 -3.67 -6.73 21.34
C ASP A 68 -2.30 -6.32 20.81
N GLN A 69 -1.57 -5.51 21.58
CA GLN A 69 -0.27 -4.95 21.26
C GLN A 69 0.76 -6.07 20.97
N GLN A 70 0.67 -6.74 19.83
CA GLN A 70 1.73 -7.50 19.21
C GLN A 70 2.34 -6.58 18.16
N GLY A 71 3.55 -6.14 18.50
CA GLY A 71 4.35 -5.21 17.71
C GLY A 71 4.41 -5.60 16.23
N THR A 72 4.52 -4.58 15.39
CA THR A 72 5.23 -4.63 14.10
C THR A 72 5.28 -6.00 13.41
N ALA A 73 4.14 -6.45 12.90
CA ALA A 73 4.13 -7.25 11.69
C ALA A 73 3.45 -6.41 10.61
N ARG A 74 4.25 -5.52 10.00
CA ARG A 74 4.03 -5.19 8.60
C ARG A 74 4.25 -6.52 7.87
N SER A 75 3.21 -7.07 7.26
CA SER A 75 3.40 -8.06 6.20
C SER A 75 4.16 -7.34 5.09
N GLN A 76 5.48 -7.43 5.14
CA GLN A 76 6.31 -7.24 3.96
C GLN A 76 5.77 -8.23 2.94
N SER A 77 5.29 -7.72 1.80
CA SER A 77 5.35 -8.46 0.54
C SER A 77 6.70 -9.19 0.49
N PRO A 78 6.80 -10.45 0.03
CA PRO A 78 8.11 -11.03 -0.21
C PRO A 78 8.84 -10.09 -1.17
N ALA A 79 9.84 -9.40 -0.64
CA ALA A 79 10.80 -8.67 -1.43
C ALA A 79 11.50 -9.73 -2.28
N ALA A 80 11.17 -9.75 -3.57
CA ALA A 80 12.01 -10.40 -4.55
C ALA A 80 13.42 -9.82 -4.40
N GLY A 81 14.38 -10.65 -3.98
CA GLY A 81 15.81 -10.45 -4.16
C GLY A 81 16.39 -9.17 -3.57
N GLY A 82 16.61 -9.16 -2.25
CA GLY A 82 17.56 -8.23 -1.66
C GLY A 82 18.98 -8.55 -2.14
N TYR A 83 19.57 -7.67 -2.94
CA TYR A 83 21.02 -7.64 -3.12
C TYR A 83 21.64 -7.14 -1.81
N GLN A 84 22.29 -8.03 -1.08
CA GLN A 84 23.17 -7.69 0.03
C GLN A 84 24.36 -6.90 -0.53
N GLN A 85 24.51 -5.64 -0.11
CA GLN A 85 25.77 -4.91 -0.27
C GLN A 85 26.85 -5.57 0.61
N PRO A 86 27.99 -6.00 0.05
CA PRO A 86 29.13 -6.40 0.86
C PRO A 86 29.84 -5.17 1.44
N GLN A 87 30.06 -5.22 2.74
CA GLN A 87 30.90 -4.32 3.53
C GLN A 87 32.35 -4.37 3.02
N TYR A 88 32.90 -3.23 2.58
CA TYR A 88 34.26 -3.11 2.04
C TYR A 88 35.32 -3.38 3.12
N GLY A 89 35.81 -4.62 3.19
CA GLY A 89 37.08 -5.00 3.79
C GLY A 89 38.18 -5.04 2.72
N GLN A 90 39.39 -4.65 3.10
CA GLN A 90 40.55 -4.40 2.22
C GLN A 90 40.80 -5.48 1.15
N ALA A 91 40.98 -5.07 -0.11
CA ALA A 91 41.31 -5.94 -1.22
C ALA A 91 42.82 -6.28 -1.27
N PRO A 92 43.22 -7.53 -1.59
CA PRO A 92 44.61 -7.88 -1.87
C PRO A 92 45.14 -7.20 -3.14
N GLN A 93 46.41 -6.76 -3.09
CA GLN A 93 47.16 -6.16 -4.20
C GLN A 93 47.19 -7.10 -5.41
N GLY A 94 46.49 -6.74 -6.50
CA GLY A 94 46.64 -7.41 -7.79
C GLY A 94 45.40 -7.47 -8.68
N TYR A 95 44.21 -7.18 -8.17
CA TYR A 95 43.00 -7.20 -9.00
C TYR A 95 42.72 -5.81 -9.61
N ARG A 96 42.87 -5.68 -10.93
CA ARG A 96 42.46 -4.50 -11.69
C ARG A 96 41.06 -4.76 -12.27
N PRO A 97 39.98 -4.17 -11.74
CA PRO A 97 38.66 -4.34 -12.33
C PRO A 97 38.60 -3.67 -13.73
N PRO A 98 37.82 -4.23 -14.67
CA PRO A 98 37.58 -3.57 -15.96
C PRO A 98 36.82 -2.26 -15.74
N ALA A 99 37.06 -1.29 -16.63
CA ALA A 99 36.46 0.04 -16.55
C ALA A 99 34.92 -0.05 -16.56
N PRO A 100 34.21 0.74 -15.74
CA PRO A 100 32.75 0.78 -15.76
C PRO A 100 32.26 1.30 -17.11
N ALA A 101 31.19 0.68 -17.63
CA ALA A 101 30.53 1.14 -18.85
C ALA A 101 29.97 2.57 -18.66
N PRO A 102 29.97 3.42 -19.70
CA PRO A 102 29.44 4.77 -19.59
C PRO A 102 27.96 4.74 -19.25
N VAL A 103 27.60 5.53 -18.24
CA VAL A 103 26.22 5.75 -17.78
C VAL A 103 25.42 6.33 -18.95
N ALA A 104 24.27 5.72 -19.27
CA ALA A 104 23.37 6.24 -20.28
C ALA A 104 22.90 7.67 -19.89
N ALA A 105 22.92 8.58 -20.87
CA ALA A 105 22.55 9.98 -20.68
C ALA A 105 21.10 10.13 -20.15
N PRO A 106 20.81 11.19 -19.37
CA PRO A 106 19.46 11.48 -18.90
C PRO A 106 18.52 11.74 -20.09
N PHE A 107 17.29 11.22 -20.00
CA PHE A 107 16.22 11.45 -20.97
C PHE A 107 15.96 12.95 -21.15
N PRO A 108 15.70 13.43 -22.39
CA PRO A 108 15.33 14.82 -22.60
C PRO A 108 13.96 15.13 -21.96
N PRO A 109 13.73 16.37 -21.50
CA PRO A 109 12.41 16.80 -21.04
C PRO A 109 11.39 16.71 -22.17
N TYR A 110 10.16 16.34 -21.81
CA TYR A 110 9.03 16.27 -22.74
C TYR A 110 8.75 17.66 -23.33
N GLU A 111 8.80 17.78 -24.65
CA GLU A 111 8.23 18.95 -25.34
C GLU A 111 6.71 18.77 -25.40
N GLU A 112 5.96 19.76 -24.91
CA GLU A 112 4.52 19.89 -25.14
C GLU A 112 4.27 19.96 -26.66
N SER A 113 3.54 18.98 -27.20
CA SER A 113 3.00 19.05 -28.56
C SER A 113 1.64 19.75 -28.53
N PRO A 114 1.41 20.78 -29.36
CA PRO A 114 0.14 21.48 -29.42
C PRO A 114 -0.85 20.73 -30.33
N PHE A 115 -1.98 20.31 -29.76
CA PHE A 115 -3.24 20.11 -30.48
C PHE A 115 -4.38 20.62 -29.62
#